data_AF-A0AAW6XM89-F1
#
_entry.id   AF-A0AAW6XM89-F1
#
_cell.length_a   1.000
_cell.length_b   1.000
_cell.length_c   1.000
_cell.angle_alpha   90.00
_cell.angle_beta   90.00
_cell.angle_gamma   90.00
#
_symmetry.space_group_name_H-M   'P 1'
#
loop_
_entity.id
_entity.type
_entity.pdbx_description
1 polymer ?
#
loop_
_entity_poly.entity_id
_entity_poly.type
_entity_poly.pdbx_seq_one_letter_code
_entity_poly.pdbx_strand_id
1 'polypeptide(L)' 'MHVHVSKGRPNAHATKFWLTKSGGCVLASNGSNLSSHDINKLIDVITAQYDLICESWLKYFNAKQIQFYI' A
#
# COMPACT_ATOMS: atom_id res chain seq x y z
N MET A 1 8.56 -0.42 -1.61
CA MET A 1 7.51 -1.28 -1.02
C MET A 1 6.19 -0.84 -1.59
N HIS A 2 5.30 -1.78 -1.90
CA HIS A 2 3.95 -1.47 -2.33
C HIS A 2 2.93 -2.33 -1.59
N VAL A 3 1.73 -1.79 -1.42
CA VAL A 3 0.58 -2.45 -0.81
C VAL A 3 -0.35 -2.91 -1.93
N HIS A 4 -0.83 -4.15 -1.83
CA HIS A 4 -1.89 -4.68 -2.69
C HIS A 4 -3.21 -4.62 -1.93
N VAL A 5 -4.23 -4.03 -2.53
CA VAL A 5 -5.58 -3.95 -1.99
C VAL A 5 -6.52 -4.75 -2.88
N SER A 6 -7.15 -5.78 -2.29
CA SER A 6 -8.06 -6.69 -2.98
C SER A 6 -9.32 -6.93 -2.13
N LYS A 7 -10.45 -7.14 -2.80
CA LYS A 7 -11.69 -7.58 -2.13
C LYS A 7 -11.66 -9.10 -1.97
N GLY A 8 -11.76 -9.58 -0.74
CA GLY A 8 -11.75 -11.01 -0.43
C GLY A 8 -10.35 -11.60 -0.48
N ARG A 9 -10.01 -12.31 -1.56
CA ARG A 9 -8.71 -13.01 -1.69
C ARG A 9 -7.67 -12.15 -2.40
N PRO A 10 -6.39 -12.21 -1.97
CA PRO A 10 -5.27 -11.62 -2.70
C PRO A 10 -5.24 -12.13 -4.14
N ASN A 11 -5.00 -11.22 -5.09
CA ASN A 11 -4.89 -11.56 -6.50
C ASN A 11 -3.89 -10.64 -7.21
N ALA A 12 -3.31 -11.11 -8.32
CA ALA A 12 -2.25 -10.39 -9.04
C ALA A 12 -2.73 -9.04 -9.64
N HIS A 13 -4.01 -8.95 -9.99
CA HIS A 13 -4.64 -7.76 -10.58
C HIS A 13 -5.23 -6.81 -9.53
N ALA A 14 -4.88 -6.97 -8.26
CA ALA A 14 -5.29 -6.06 -7.20
C ALA A 14 -4.84 -4.62 -7.48
N THR A 15 -5.59 -3.65 -6.97
CA THR A 15 -5.17 -2.24 -6.91
C THR A 15 -3.92 -2.14 -6.05
N LYS A 16 -2.91 -1.40 -6.52
CA LYS A 16 -1.61 -1.29 -5.85
C LYS A 16 -1.31 0.15 -5.49
N PHE A 17 -0.65 0.33 -4.36
CA PHE A 17 -0.18 1.63 -3.88
C PHE A 17 1.30 1.54 -3.55
N TRP A 18 2.11 2.48 -4.04
CA TRP A 18 3.47 2.67 -3.58
C TRP A 18 3.45 3.42 -2.25
N LEU A 19 4.17 2.92 -1.26
CA LEU A 19 4.45 3.70 -0.06
C LEU A 19 5.64 4.61 -0.32
N THR A 20 5.52 5.87 0.10
CA THR A 20 6.56 6.89 -0.04
C THR A 20 7.35 7.01 1.25
N LYS A 21 8.59 7.50 1.17
CA LYS A 21 9.42 7.75 2.37
C LYS A 21 8.86 8.86 3.28
N SER A 22 7.98 9.71 2.76
CA SER A 22 7.38 10.85 3.47
C SER A 22 6.18 10.49 4.37
N GLY A 23 5.85 9.20 4.53
CA GLY A 23 4.73 8.78 5.37
C GLY A 23 3.39 8.63 4.63
N GLY A 24 3.37 8.72 3.30
CA GLY A 24 2.15 8.61 2.49
C GLY A 24 2.19 7.46 1.49
N CYS A 25 1.20 7.43 0.60
CA CYS A 25 1.17 6.50 -0.52
C CYS A 25 0.63 7.14 -1.80
N VAL A 26 1.00 6.58 -2.93
CA VAL A 26 0.51 6.98 -4.26
C VAL A 26 -0.04 5.77 -5.00
N LEU A 27 -1.11 5.97 -5.76
CA LEU A 27 -1.69 4.91 -6.59
C LEU A 27 -0.67 4.45 -7.64
N ALA A 28 -0.35 3.16 -7.63
CA ALA A 28 0.54 2.53 -8.60
C ALA A 28 -0.23 1.92 -9.78
N SER A 29 -1.37 1.28 -9.49
CA SER A 29 -2.25 0.72 -10.52
C SER A 29 -3.66 0.52 -9.96
N ASN A 30 -4.68 0.77 -10.77
CA ASN A 30 -6.08 0.54 -10.42
C ASN A 30 -6.62 -0.75 -11.06
N GLY A 31 -6.00 -1.90 -10.74
CA GLY A 31 -6.38 -3.18 -11.33
C GLY A 31 -7.78 -3.69 -10.92
N SER A 32 -8.31 -3.21 -9.79
CA SER A 32 -9.69 -3.53 -9.35
C SER A 32 -10.75 -2.58 -9.91
N ASN A 33 -10.39 -1.63 -10.79
CA ASN A 33 -11.29 -0.63 -11.36
C ASN A 33 -12.12 0.15 -10.32
N LEU A 34 -11.47 0.58 -9.24
CA LEU A 34 -12.09 1.34 -8.16
C LEU A 34 -12.39 2.78 -8.59
N SER A 35 -13.43 3.36 -8.00
CA SER A 35 -13.72 4.78 -8.16
C SER A 35 -12.64 5.66 -7.49
N SER A 36 -12.49 6.90 -7.94
CA SER A 36 -11.58 7.86 -7.29
C SER A 36 -11.92 8.09 -5.82
N HIS A 37 -13.21 8.02 -5.47
CA HIS A 37 -13.68 8.13 -4.08
C HIS A 37 -13.15 6.98 -3.20
N ASP A 38 -13.24 5.76 -3.69
CA ASP A 38 -12.74 4.59 -2.96
C ASP A 38 -11.20 4.59 -2.90
N ILE A 39 -10.54 5.02 -3.97
CA ILE A 39 -9.08 5.18 -3.98
C ILE A 39 -8.64 6.19 -2.91
N ASN A 40 -9.31 7.34 -2.80
CA ASN A 40 -8.97 8.35 -1.79
C ASN A 40 -9.16 7.80 -0.37
N LYS A 41 -10.26 7.08 -0.11
CA LYS A 41 -10.45 6.40 1.19
C LYS A 41 -9.35 5.38 1.49
N LEU A 42 -8.91 4.63 0.47
CA LEU A 42 -7.81 3.68 0.64
C LEU A 42 -6.49 4.40 0.93
N ILE A 43 -6.23 5.53 0.29
CA ILE A 43 -5.06 6.37 0.58
C ILE A 43 -5.10 6.84 2.04
N ASP A 44 -6.26 7.33 2.53
CA ASP A 44 -6.42 7.78 3.91
C ASP A 44 -6.14 6.65 4.90
N VAL A 45 -6.72 5.47 4.67
CA VAL A 45 -6.54 4.29 5.55
C VAL A 45 -5.09 3.80 5.52
N ILE A 46 -4.47 3.71 4.35
CA ILE A 46 -3.07 3.26 4.23
C ILE A 46 -2.13 4.25 4.92
N THR A 47 -2.35 5.54 4.74
CA THR A 47 -1.55 6.61 5.37
C THR A 47 -1.72 6.61 6.88
N ALA A 48 -2.95 6.45 7.39
CA ALA A 48 -3.22 6.37 8.82
C ALA A 48 -2.62 5.12 9.48
N GLN A 49 -2.31 4.07 8.71
CA GLN A 49 -1.71 2.82 9.19
C GLN A 49 -0.26 2.65 8.71
N TYR A 50 0.38 3.73 8.25
CA TYR A 50 1.69 3.70 7.61
C TYR A 50 2.74 2.99 8.45
N ASP A 51 2.84 3.36 9.73
CA ASP A 51 3.85 2.80 10.66
C ASP A 51 3.61 1.30 10.89
N LEU A 52 2.36 0.90 11.12
CA LEU A 52 1.98 -0.50 11.29
C LEU A 52 2.34 -1.35 10.06
N ILE A 53 2.09 -0.83 8.85
CA ILE A 53 2.42 -1.52 7.60
C ILE A 53 3.95 -1.66 7.46
N CYS A 54 4.70 -0.59 7.77
CA CYS A 54 6.15 -0.60 7.71
C CYS A 54 6.76 -1.60 8.69
N GLU A 55 6.32 -1.59 9.95
CA GLU A 55 6.76 -2.55 10.97
C GLU A 55 6.44 -3.99 10.59
N SER A 56 5.23 -4.23 10.08
CA SER A 56 4.80 -5.55 9.61
C SER A 56 5.67 -6.06 8.47
N TRP A 57 6.04 -5.19 7.53
CA TRP A 57 6.95 -5.53 6.42
C TRP A 57 8.34 -5.90 6.93
N LEU A 58 8.94 -5.06 7.78
CA LEU A 58 10.26 -5.31 8.35
C LEU A 58 10.29 -6.63 9.11
N LYS A 59 9.27 -6.89 9.93
CA LYS A 59 9.12 -8.13 10.69
C LYS A 59 8.96 -9.35 9.79
N TYR A 60 8.08 -9.28 8.78
CA TYR A 60 7.80 -10.41 7.90
C TYR A 60 9.02 -10.81 7.06
N PHE A 61 9.72 -9.83 6.50
CA PHE A 61 10.90 -10.08 5.66
C PHE A 61 12.21 -10.13 6.44
N ASN A 62 12.17 -9.96 7.77
CA ASN A 62 13.34 -9.81 8.63
C ASN A 62 14.36 -8.80 8.06
N ALA A 63 13.85 -7.70 7.52
CA ALA A 63 14.65 -6.67 6.85
C ALA A 63 15.08 -5.58 7.84
N LYS A 64 16.25 -4.97 7.61
CA LYS A 64 16.74 -3.84 8.42
C LYS A 64 16.16 -2.49 8.02
N GLN A 65 15.76 -2.34 6.75
CA GLN A 65 15.23 -1.10 6.22
C GLN A 65 14.23 -1.37 5.09
N ILE A 66 13.32 -0.43 4.89
CA ILE A 66 12.37 -0.47 3.78
C ILE A 66 12.95 0.32 2.60
N GLN A 67 12.90 -0.26 1.41
CA GLN A 67 13.14 0.46 0.17
C GLN A 67 11.83 1.06 -0.32
N PHE A 68 11.70 2.37 -0.27
CA PHE A 68 10.50 3.09 -0.73
C PHE A 68 10.56 3.38 -2.23
N TYR A 69 9.41 3.69 -2.82
CA TYR A 69 9.37 4.27 -4.16
C TYR A 69 9.94 5.70 -4.07
N ILE A 70 10.87 6.03 -4.98
CA ILE A 70 11.64 7.29 -5.01
C ILE A 70 10.71 8.45 -5.38
#